data_AF-A0A9J7H4Z1-F1
#
_entry.id   AF-A0A9J7H4Z1-F1
#
_cell.length_a   1.000
_cell.length_b   1.000
_cell.length_c   1.000
_cell.angle_alpha   90.00
_cell.angle_beta   90.00
_cell.angle_gamma   90.00
#
_symmetry.space_group_name_H-M   'P 1'
#
loop_
_entity.id
_entity.type
_entity.pdbx_description
1 polymer ?
#
loop_
_entity_poly.entity_id
_entity_poly.type
_entity_poly.pdbx_seq_one_letter_code
_entity_poly.pdbx_strand_id
1 'polypeptide(L)'
;MGGSSRGPGAHPIHLWSPCLAFSDNHLGNLGPHSGPALLVSLASEVQDLHLAQRKEIASGFSKEPTLGLLPDVPSLMETLSYSYCYVGIMTGPFFRYRTYLDWLEQPFPGSVPSLRPLLRRAWPAPLFGLLFLLSSHLFPLEAVREDAFYARPLPTRLFYMVPVFFAFRMRFYVAWIAAECGCIAAGFGAYPVAAKARAGGGPTLQCPTPSSPEKAASLEYDYEAIRNIDCYGTDFCVRVRDGMRYWNMTVQWWLAQYIYKSAPFRSYVLRSAWTMLLSAYWHGLHPGYYLSFMTIPLCLAAEGYLESALRRHLSPRGQRAWDWVHWFLKMRAYDYMCMGFVLLSMGDTLRYWASIYYWIHFLALACLGLGLALGGGSPSKRKTAAPQAASSQARAKLREE
;
A
#
# COMPACT_ATOMS: atom_id res chain seq x y z
N MET A 1 -17.02 24.80 74.58
CA MET A 1 -15.60 25.22 74.69
C MET A 1 -14.73 23.99 74.50
N GLY A 2 -13.82 24.01 73.51
CA GLY A 2 -12.69 23.08 73.29
C GLY A 2 -13.04 21.60 73.08
N GLY A 3 -12.62 20.88 72.04
CA GLY A 3 -11.41 20.97 71.24
C GLY A 3 -10.62 19.65 71.38
N SER A 4 -10.09 19.13 70.26
CA SER A 4 -9.17 17.97 70.14
C SER A 4 -9.81 16.57 70.20
N SER A 5 -9.48 15.57 69.37
CA SER A 5 -8.59 15.42 68.20
C SER A 5 -9.04 14.16 67.44
N ARG A 6 -9.03 14.19 66.10
CA ARG A 6 -9.02 12.98 65.27
C ARG A 6 -7.68 12.92 64.56
N GLY A 7 -6.97 11.81 64.78
CA GLY A 7 -5.67 11.52 64.21
C GLY A 7 -5.66 11.42 62.69
N PRO A 8 -4.47 11.43 62.07
CA PRO A 8 -4.31 11.47 60.62
C PRO A 8 -4.76 10.15 60.00
N GLY A 9 -5.76 10.23 59.12
CA GLY A 9 -6.18 9.14 58.27
C GLY A 9 -5.03 8.69 57.38
N ALA A 10 -4.85 7.38 57.30
CA ALA A 10 -3.93 6.74 56.39
C ALA A 10 -4.13 7.25 54.96
N HIS A 11 -3.05 7.70 54.32
CA HIS A 11 -2.97 7.85 52.88
C HIS A 11 -2.66 6.48 52.26
N PRO A 12 -3.56 5.85 51.50
CA PRO A 12 -3.15 4.98 50.42
C PRO A 12 -2.79 5.86 49.23
N ILE A 13 -1.52 5.72 48.84
CA ILE A 13 -0.93 6.17 47.59
C ILE A 13 -1.88 5.84 46.43
N HIS A 14 -2.40 6.85 45.72
CA HIS A 14 -3.06 6.67 44.43
C HIS A 14 -2.00 6.32 43.38
N LEU A 15 -1.57 5.07 43.44
CA LEU A 15 -0.82 4.32 42.45
C LEU A 15 -1.82 3.92 41.36
N TRP A 16 -1.56 4.38 40.12
CA TRP A 16 -2.16 3.90 38.87
C TRP A 16 -3.68 4.10 38.69
N SER A 17 -4.05 5.10 37.89
CA SER A 17 -5.15 4.90 36.95
C SER A 17 -4.57 4.28 35.67
N PRO A 18 -4.91 3.04 35.31
CA PRO A 18 -4.70 2.54 33.96
C PRO A 18 -5.77 3.19 33.07
N CYS A 19 -5.61 4.49 32.80
CA CYS A 19 -6.26 5.11 31.66
C CYS A 19 -5.48 4.62 30.43
N LEU A 20 -5.77 3.39 30.03
CA LEU A 20 -5.57 2.93 28.66
C LEU A 20 -6.23 4.01 27.79
N ALA A 21 -5.41 4.85 27.18
CA ALA A 21 -5.81 5.89 26.24
C ALA A 21 -6.38 5.23 24.98
N PHE A 22 -7.58 4.68 25.12
CA PHE A 22 -8.50 4.28 24.06
C PHE A 22 -9.71 5.22 23.99
N SER A 23 -9.74 6.30 24.78
CA SER A 23 -10.73 7.35 24.61
C SER A 23 -10.20 8.41 23.65
N ASP A 24 -11.02 8.72 22.65
CA ASP A 24 -10.94 9.87 21.73
C ASP A 24 -10.29 9.65 20.37
N ASN A 25 -10.08 8.38 19.97
CA ASN A 25 -10.03 8.02 18.56
C ASN A 25 -11.24 7.16 18.25
N HIS A 26 -12.26 7.76 17.62
CA HIS A 26 -13.42 7.06 17.12
C HIS A 26 -13.02 5.73 16.45
N LEU A 27 -13.41 4.62 17.07
CA LEU A 27 -13.44 3.29 16.46
C LEU A 27 -14.28 3.25 15.16
N GLY A 28 -14.97 4.34 14.80
CA GLY A 28 -15.78 4.49 13.59
C GLY A 28 -15.04 4.81 12.29
N ASN A 29 -13.71 5.01 12.29
CA ASN A 29 -12.96 5.35 11.06
C ASN A 29 -12.25 4.15 10.38
N LEU A 30 -12.46 2.94 10.90
CA LEU A 30 -12.10 1.68 10.24
C LEU A 30 -13.37 0.99 9.72
N GLY A 31 -14.18 1.71 8.94
CA GLY A 31 -15.23 1.07 8.15
C GLY A 31 -14.65 0.02 7.19
N PRO A 32 -15.48 -0.88 6.61
CA PRO A 32 -15.05 -1.85 5.61
C PRO A 32 -14.60 -1.12 4.33
N HIS A 33 -13.38 -0.60 4.34
CA HIS A 33 -12.80 0.22 3.27
C HIS A 33 -12.68 -0.56 1.96
N SER A 34 -12.69 -1.89 2.01
CA SER A 34 -12.68 -2.78 0.84
C SER A 34 -14.01 -2.82 0.09
N GLY A 35 -15.17 -2.71 0.76
CA GLY A 35 -16.49 -2.94 0.15
C GLY A 35 -16.77 -2.13 -1.12
N PRO A 36 -16.64 -0.78 -1.10
CA PRO A 36 -16.81 0.04 -2.30
C PRO A 36 -15.83 -0.31 -3.43
N ALA A 37 -14.57 -0.65 -3.09
CA ALA A 37 -13.57 -1.03 -4.08
C ALA A 37 -13.91 -2.36 -4.76
N LEU A 38 -14.42 -3.35 -3.99
CA LEU A 38 -14.87 -4.65 -4.48
C LEU A 38 -16.06 -4.52 -5.44
N LEU A 39 -17.04 -3.65 -5.12
CA LEU A 39 -18.20 -3.42 -5.98
C LEU A 39 -17.84 -2.68 -7.27
N VAL A 40 -16.98 -1.67 -7.19
CA VAL A 40 -16.47 -0.96 -8.37
C VAL A 40 -15.69 -1.90 -9.30
N SER A 41 -14.84 -2.76 -8.73
CA SER A 41 -14.12 -3.75 -9.54
C SER A 41 -15.05 -4.78 -10.16
N LEU A 42 -16.05 -5.26 -9.42
CA LEU A 42 -17.00 -6.23 -9.94
C LEU A 42 -17.81 -5.66 -11.11
N ALA A 43 -18.27 -4.41 -11.00
CA ALA A 43 -18.96 -3.74 -12.10
C ALA A 43 -18.09 -3.65 -13.36
N SER A 44 -16.79 -3.36 -13.20
CA SER A 44 -15.84 -3.35 -14.32
C SER A 44 -15.61 -4.75 -14.90
N GLU A 45 -15.53 -5.78 -14.07
CA GLU A 45 -15.35 -7.18 -14.51
C GLU A 45 -16.58 -7.70 -15.29
N VAL A 46 -17.80 -7.34 -14.85
CA VAL A 46 -19.04 -7.63 -15.59
C VAL A 46 -19.08 -6.88 -16.93
N GLN A 47 -18.61 -5.64 -16.97
CA GLN A 47 -18.48 -4.90 -18.23
C GLN A 47 -17.49 -5.58 -19.19
N ASP A 48 -16.34 -6.04 -18.68
CA ASP A 48 -15.34 -6.76 -19.48
C ASP A 48 -15.90 -8.08 -20.04
N LEU A 49 -16.69 -8.82 -19.26
CA LEU A 49 -17.41 -10.01 -19.70
C LEU A 49 -18.35 -9.70 -20.88
N HIS A 50 -19.22 -8.69 -20.74
CA HIS A 50 -20.13 -8.31 -21.82
C HIS A 50 -19.39 -7.86 -23.09
N LEU A 51 -18.26 -7.17 -22.96
CA LEU A 51 -17.44 -6.77 -24.09
C LEU A 51 -16.77 -7.97 -24.77
N ALA A 52 -16.33 -8.96 -24.00
CA ALA A 52 -15.77 -10.21 -24.52
C ALA A 52 -16.83 -11.00 -25.31
N GLN A 53 -18.02 -11.20 -24.73
CA GLN A 53 -19.14 -11.89 -25.38
C GLN A 53 -19.54 -11.21 -26.70
N ARG A 54 -19.64 -9.87 -26.73
CA ARG A 54 -19.93 -9.12 -27.96
C ARG A 54 -18.86 -9.33 -29.04
N LYS A 55 -17.58 -9.38 -28.66
CA LYS A 55 -16.47 -9.64 -29.60
C LYS A 55 -16.50 -11.07 -30.13
N GLU A 56 -16.81 -12.03 -29.27
CA GLU A 56 -16.95 -13.43 -29.65
C GLU A 56 -18.05 -13.61 -30.69
N ILE A 57 -19.25 -13.07 -30.42
CA ILE A 57 -20.40 -13.05 -31.34
C ILE A 57 -20.01 -12.38 -32.66
N ALA A 58 -19.32 -11.23 -32.62
CA ALA A 58 -18.90 -10.52 -33.83
C ALA A 58 -17.82 -11.26 -34.63
N SER A 59 -16.98 -12.07 -33.98
CA SER A 59 -15.89 -12.81 -34.63
C SER A 59 -16.30 -14.21 -35.12
N GLY A 60 -17.42 -14.75 -34.64
CA GLY A 60 -17.91 -16.09 -35.01
C GLY A 60 -17.06 -17.27 -34.50
N PHE A 61 -16.02 -17.01 -33.71
CA PHE A 61 -15.13 -18.02 -33.13
C PHE A 61 -15.12 -17.90 -31.61
N SER A 62 -15.41 -19.01 -30.91
CA SER A 62 -15.17 -19.09 -29.48
C SER A 62 -13.67 -19.18 -29.21
N LYS A 63 -13.15 -18.20 -28.47
CA LYS A 63 -11.79 -18.27 -27.93
C LYS A 63 -11.85 -18.97 -26.59
N GLU A 64 -10.78 -19.66 -26.21
CA GLU A 64 -10.65 -20.17 -24.85
C GLU A 64 -10.88 -19.04 -23.83
N PRO A 65 -11.48 -19.36 -22.67
CA PRO A 65 -11.77 -18.37 -21.63
C PRO A 65 -10.51 -17.58 -21.30
N THR A 66 -10.58 -16.26 -21.42
CA THR A 66 -9.44 -15.41 -21.07
C THR A 66 -9.19 -15.53 -19.57
N LEU A 67 -7.96 -15.86 -19.19
CA LEU A 67 -7.58 -15.99 -17.77
C LEU A 67 -8.00 -14.75 -16.98
N GLY A 68 -8.78 -14.96 -15.92
CA GLY A 68 -9.25 -13.88 -15.06
C GLY A 68 -10.53 -13.18 -15.52
N LEU A 69 -11.16 -13.62 -16.62
CA LEU A 69 -12.52 -13.23 -17.00
C LEU A 69 -13.54 -13.96 -16.12
N LEU A 70 -14.67 -13.32 -15.85
CA LEU A 70 -15.78 -13.97 -15.15
C LEU A 70 -16.40 -15.07 -16.03
N PRO A 71 -16.82 -16.20 -15.45
CA PRO A 71 -17.55 -17.21 -16.20
C PRO A 71 -18.92 -16.68 -16.62
N ASP A 72 -19.64 -16.08 -15.67
CA ASP A 72 -20.98 -15.55 -15.84
C ASP A 72 -21.18 -14.29 -14.99
N VAL A 73 -22.30 -13.58 -15.21
CA VAL A 73 -22.69 -12.44 -14.38
C VAL A 73 -23.18 -12.96 -13.03
N PRO A 74 -22.61 -12.51 -11.90
CA PRO A 74 -23.02 -13.00 -10.59
C PRO A 74 -24.44 -12.55 -10.25
N SER A 75 -25.16 -13.43 -9.58
CA SER A 75 -26.45 -13.14 -8.97
C SER A 75 -26.31 -12.11 -7.84
N LEU A 76 -27.45 -11.56 -7.40
CA LEU A 76 -27.49 -10.65 -6.26
C LEU A 76 -26.91 -11.32 -5.00
N MET A 77 -27.22 -12.60 -4.77
CA MET A 77 -26.75 -13.33 -3.59
C MET A 77 -25.23 -13.50 -3.62
N GLU A 78 -24.66 -13.90 -4.75
CA GLU A 78 -23.21 -14.05 -4.90
C GLU A 78 -22.49 -12.71 -4.75
N THR A 79 -23.07 -11.63 -5.28
CA THR A 79 -22.55 -10.27 -5.12
C THR A 79 -22.52 -9.87 -3.64
N LEU A 80 -23.58 -10.17 -2.88
CA LEU A 80 -23.63 -9.91 -1.45
C LEU A 80 -22.63 -10.79 -0.68
N SER A 81 -22.55 -12.09 -0.98
CA SER A 81 -21.59 -13.01 -0.34
C SER A 81 -20.14 -12.60 -0.57
N TYR A 82 -19.82 -12.12 -1.77
CA TYR A 82 -18.51 -11.56 -2.09
C TYR A 82 -18.23 -10.26 -1.32
N SER A 83 -19.18 -9.33 -1.34
CA SER A 83 -19.02 -8.00 -0.72
C SER A 83 -18.86 -8.08 0.80
N TYR A 84 -19.52 -9.06 1.43
CA TYR A 84 -19.46 -9.31 2.87
C TYR A 84 -18.58 -10.51 3.23
N CYS A 85 -17.67 -10.93 2.34
CA CYS A 85 -16.77 -12.04 2.60
C CYS A 85 -15.95 -11.78 3.87
N TYR A 86 -16.10 -12.64 4.88
CA TYR A 86 -15.49 -12.45 6.20
C TYR A 86 -13.96 -12.35 6.16
N VAL A 87 -13.33 -12.98 5.16
CA VAL A 87 -11.87 -12.95 4.96
C VAL A 87 -11.37 -11.54 4.61
N GLY A 88 -12.20 -10.73 3.95
CA GLY A 88 -11.85 -9.41 3.42
C GLY A 88 -12.52 -8.20 4.10
N ILE A 89 -13.52 -8.44 4.95
CA ILE A 89 -14.47 -7.41 5.39
C ILE A 89 -13.86 -6.33 6.29
N MET A 90 -12.82 -6.65 7.06
CA MET A 90 -12.19 -5.72 8.00
C MET A 90 -11.15 -4.83 7.31
N THR A 91 -9.87 -5.18 7.44
CA THR A 91 -8.73 -4.48 6.84
C THR A 91 -7.99 -5.39 5.85
N GLY A 92 -8.78 -6.24 5.19
CA GLY A 92 -8.32 -7.25 4.24
C GLY A 92 -7.63 -6.66 3.00
N PRO A 93 -6.75 -7.42 2.34
CA PRO A 93 -6.31 -7.10 0.99
C PRO A 93 -7.50 -6.94 0.04
N PHE A 94 -7.38 -6.08 -0.96
CA PHE A 94 -8.28 -6.10 -2.10
C PHE A 94 -8.09 -7.41 -2.89
N PHE A 95 -9.18 -8.00 -3.37
CA PHE A 95 -9.18 -9.15 -4.25
C PHE A 95 -10.31 -9.04 -5.27
N ARG A 96 -10.16 -9.70 -6.41
CA ARG A 96 -11.17 -9.75 -7.46
C ARG A 96 -12.25 -10.77 -7.16
N TYR A 97 -13.40 -10.63 -7.82
CA TYR A 97 -14.48 -11.62 -7.73
C TYR A 97 -14.02 -12.99 -8.26
N ARG A 98 -13.20 -13.02 -9.33
CA ARG A 98 -12.58 -14.27 -9.80
C ARG A 98 -11.71 -14.95 -8.74
N THR A 99 -10.93 -14.19 -7.97
CA THR A 99 -10.08 -14.76 -6.90
C THR A 99 -10.93 -15.31 -5.76
N TYR A 100 -12.07 -14.70 -5.49
CA TYR A 100 -13.06 -15.22 -4.55
C TYR A 100 -13.67 -16.55 -5.06
N LEU A 101 -14.06 -16.64 -6.33
CA LEU A 101 -14.55 -17.87 -6.93
C LEU A 101 -13.51 -18.99 -6.94
N ASP A 102 -12.26 -18.69 -7.34
CA ASP A 102 -11.17 -19.67 -7.37
C ASP A 102 -10.93 -20.31 -5.98
N TRP A 103 -11.17 -19.55 -4.91
CA TRP A 103 -11.08 -20.05 -3.54
C TRP A 103 -12.27 -20.96 -3.17
N LEU A 104 -13.50 -20.60 -3.57
CA LEU A 104 -14.68 -21.45 -3.33
C LEU A 104 -14.62 -22.77 -4.11
N GLU A 105 -14.08 -22.72 -5.33
CA GLU A 105 -13.94 -23.86 -6.25
C GLU A 105 -12.59 -24.58 -6.09
N GLN A 106 -11.82 -24.25 -5.05
CA GLN A 106 -10.45 -24.73 -4.89
C GLN A 106 -10.40 -26.27 -4.81
N PRO A 107 -9.64 -26.95 -5.69
CA PRO A 107 -9.53 -28.39 -5.68
C PRO A 107 -8.71 -28.86 -4.48
N PHE A 108 -9.24 -29.82 -3.72
CA PHE A 108 -8.57 -30.42 -2.55
C PHE A 108 -8.08 -29.37 -1.53
N PRO A 109 -8.97 -28.57 -0.91
CA PRO A 109 -8.57 -27.47 -0.03
C PRO A 109 -7.76 -27.95 1.18
N GLY A 110 -7.97 -29.18 1.66
CA GLY A 110 -7.18 -29.80 2.73
C GLY A 110 -5.71 -30.07 2.37
N SER A 111 -5.37 -30.07 1.08
CA SER A 111 -3.99 -30.24 0.59
C SER A 111 -3.22 -28.93 0.48
N VAL A 112 -3.89 -27.78 0.67
CA VAL A 112 -3.28 -26.45 0.51
C VAL A 112 -2.57 -26.07 1.82
N PRO A 113 -1.27 -25.74 1.78
CA PRO A 113 -0.50 -25.51 3.00
C PRO A 113 -0.83 -24.15 3.64
N SER A 114 -1.46 -24.14 4.81
CA SER A 114 -1.81 -22.90 5.52
C SER A 114 -0.86 -22.54 6.68
N LEU A 115 -0.56 -23.50 7.58
CA LEU A 115 0.15 -23.20 8.83
C LEU A 115 1.58 -22.68 8.61
N ARG A 116 2.38 -23.34 7.76
CA ARG A 116 3.78 -22.95 7.53
C ARG A 116 3.89 -21.58 6.83
N PRO A 117 3.12 -21.28 5.76
CA PRO A 117 3.09 -19.92 5.19
C PRO A 117 2.59 -18.86 6.17
N LEU A 118 1.59 -19.18 7.00
CA LEU A 118 1.06 -18.28 8.01
C LEU A 118 2.14 -17.88 9.01
N LEU A 119 2.84 -18.87 9.60
CA LEU A 119 3.90 -18.59 10.59
C LEU A 119 5.04 -17.77 9.99
N ARG A 120 5.42 -18.07 8.73
CA ARG A 120 6.42 -17.28 7.99
C ARG A 120 5.96 -15.85 7.78
N ARG A 121 4.67 -15.63 7.49
CA ARG A 121 4.13 -14.28 7.28
C ARG A 121 3.97 -13.51 8.58
N ALA A 122 3.55 -14.18 9.66
CA ALA A 122 3.29 -13.60 10.97
C ALA A 122 4.58 -13.21 11.73
N TRP A 123 5.71 -13.85 11.43
CA TRP A 123 6.96 -13.70 12.21
C TRP A 123 7.40 -12.26 12.52
N PRO A 124 7.31 -11.27 11.60
CA PRO A 124 7.80 -9.93 11.88
C PRO A 124 6.78 -9.05 12.61
N ALA A 125 5.51 -9.47 12.71
CA ALA A 125 4.45 -8.66 13.30
C ALA A 125 4.67 -8.31 14.78
N PRO A 126 5.14 -9.22 15.67
CA PRO A 126 5.41 -8.86 17.06
C PRO A 126 6.46 -7.76 17.21
N LEU A 127 7.53 -7.81 16.41
CA LEU A 127 8.57 -6.77 16.40
C LEU A 127 8.00 -5.42 15.94
N PHE A 128 7.24 -5.39 14.85
CA PHE A 128 6.57 -4.17 14.40
C PHE A 128 5.57 -3.64 15.43
N GLY A 129 4.82 -4.52 16.10
CA GLY A 129 3.92 -4.13 17.18
C GLY A 129 4.64 -3.44 18.34
N LEU A 130 5.75 -4.02 18.79
CA LEU A 130 6.58 -3.42 19.84
C LEU A 130 7.15 -2.06 19.41
N LEU A 131 7.67 -1.97 18.18
CA LEU A 131 8.23 -0.73 17.63
C LEU A 131 7.17 0.36 17.44
N PHE A 132 5.95 -0.01 17.05
CA PHE A 132 4.80 0.88 17.00
C PHE A 132 4.49 1.44 18.40
N LEU A 133 4.31 0.58 19.39
CA LEU A 133 3.98 1.00 20.76
C LEU A 133 5.07 1.89 21.35
N LEU A 134 6.34 1.53 21.17
CA LEU A 134 7.47 2.33 21.65
C LEU A 134 7.51 3.71 20.99
N SER A 135 7.41 3.76 19.66
CA SER A 135 7.48 5.03 18.93
C SER A 135 6.27 5.93 19.25
N SER A 136 5.06 5.36 19.35
CA SER A 136 3.86 6.12 19.74
C SER A 136 3.90 6.61 21.17
N HIS A 137 4.54 5.89 22.09
CA HIS A 137 4.73 6.32 23.47
C HIS A 137 5.74 7.48 23.58
N LEU A 138 6.87 7.37 22.88
CA LEU A 138 7.94 8.38 22.92
C LEU A 138 7.61 9.65 22.11
N PHE A 139 6.82 9.50 21.04
CA PHE A 139 6.48 10.57 20.10
C PHE A 139 4.97 10.60 19.83
N PRO A 140 4.14 10.97 20.82
CA PRO A 140 2.69 11.01 20.66
C PRO A 140 2.29 12.04 19.60
N LEU A 141 1.31 11.67 18.76
CA LEU A 141 0.81 12.57 17.71
C LEU A 141 0.22 13.86 18.30
N GLU A 142 -0.44 13.78 19.44
CA GLU A 142 -1.11 14.93 20.07
C GLU A 142 -0.16 16.09 20.38
N ALA A 143 1.13 15.81 20.61
CA ALA A 143 2.11 16.86 20.86
C ALA A 143 2.17 17.91 19.74
N VAL A 144 1.95 17.54 18.46
CA VAL A 144 2.00 18.52 17.36
C VAL A 144 0.78 19.44 17.30
N ARG A 145 -0.28 19.15 18.08
CA ARG A 145 -1.46 20.01 18.21
C ARG A 145 -1.27 21.09 19.28
N GLU A 146 -0.31 20.91 20.19
CA GLU A 146 -0.05 21.85 21.27
C GLU A 146 0.81 23.04 20.82
N ASP A 147 0.51 24.24 21.29
CA ASP A 147 1.28 25.45 21.00
C ASP A 147 2.76 25.34 21.44
N ALA A 148 3.01 24.63 22.55
CA ALA A 148 4.34 24.38 23.09
C ALA A 148 5.26 23.64 22.10
N PHE A 149 4.71 22.83 21.19
CA PHE A 149 5.48 22.16 20.15
C PHE A 149 6.08 23.16 19.15
N TYR A 150 5.33 24.22 18.84
CA TYR A 150 5.75 25.22 17.85
C TYR A 150 6.80 26.19 18.35
N ALA A 151 6.98 26.28 19.68
CA ALA A 151 8.10 26.98 20.31
C ALA A 151 9.44 26.22 20.18
N ARG A 152 9.42 24.94 19.77
CA ARG A 152 10.63 24.14 19.61
C ARG A 152 11.44 24.58 18.37
N PRO A 153 12.77 24.41 18.39
CA PRO A 153 13.62 24.70 17.23
C PRO A 153 13.19 23.93 15.97
N LEU A 154 13.50 24.51 14.80
CA LEU A 154 13.18 23.91 13.50
C LEU A 154 13.67 22.44 13.36
N PRO A 155 14.90 22.06 13.77
CA PRO A 155 15.36 20.67 13.66
C PRO A 155 14.47 19.68 14.44
N THR A 156 13.96 20.07 15.61
CA THR A 156 13.05 19.23 16.40
C THR A 156 11.73 19.03 15.69
N ARG A 157 11.17 20.10 15.11
CA ARG A 157 9.90 20.03 14.35
C ARG A 157 10.05 19.16 13.10
N LEU A 158 11.17 19.30 12.38
CA LEU A 158 11.52 18.45 11.23
C LEU A 158 11.77 16.99 11.62
N PHE A 159 12.38 16.74 12.78
CA PHE A 159 12.62 15.39 13.26
C PHE A 159 11.31 14.69 13.63
N TYR A 160 10.35 15.41 14.23
CA TYR A 160 9.15 14.81 14.83
C TYR A 160 8.25 14.04 13.85
N MET A 161 8.20 14.42 12.57
CA MET A 161 7.46 13.66 11.56
C MET A 161 8.04 12.26 11.30
N VAL A 162 9.35 12.05 11.55
CA VAL A 162 10.04 10.78 11.30
C VAL A 162 9.52 9.65 12.22
N PRO A 163 9.54 9.78 13.56
CA PRO A 163 8.99 8.74 14.43
C PRO A 163 7.47 8.63 14.31
N VAL A 164 6.75 9.71 13.98
CA VAL A 164 5.30 9.63 13.72
C VAL A 164 5.01 8.76 12.51
N PHE A 165 5.70 8.97 11.38
CA PHE A 165 5.54 8.11 10.21
C PHE A 165 6.08 6.69 10.44
N PHE A 166 7.14 6.53 11.21
CA PHE A 166 7.62 5.22 11.62
C PHE A 166 6.54 4.44 12.39
N ALA A 167 5.94 5.04 13.42
CA ALA A 167 4.84 4.45 14.16
C ALA A 167 3.66 4.11 13.24
N PHE A 168 3.30 5.03 12.34
CA PHE A 168 2.26 4.81 11.34
C PHE A 168 2.55 3.58 10.47
N ARG A 169 3.76 3.46 9.91
CA ARG A 169 4.16 2.29 9.11
C ARG A 169 4.10 1.00 9.90
N MET A 170 4.68 0.98 11.10
CA MET A 170 4.69 -0.22 11.95
C MET A 170 3.26 -0.70 12.26
N ARG A 171 2.35 0.22 12.58
CA ARG A 171 0.92 -0.08 12.79
C ARG A 171 0.29 -0.75 11.57
N PHE A 172 0.51 -0.20 10.38
CA PHE A 172 -0.03 -0.76 9.14
C PHE A 172 0.63 -2.07 8.73
N TYR A 173 1.93 -2.25 8.99
CA TYR A 173 2.62 -3.52 8.77
C TYR A 173 1.97 -4.63 9.60
N VAL A 174 1.72 -4.38 10.89
CA VAL A 174 1.01 -5.34 11.74
C VAL A 174 -0.40 -5.63 11.21
N ALA A 175 -1.17 -4.59 10.92
CA ALA A 175 -2.55 -4.74 10.47
C ALA A 175 -2.65 -5.56 9.17
N TRP A 176 -1.82 -5.25 8.16
CA TRP A 176 -1.84 -5.97 6.89
C TRP A 176 -1.22 -7.35 6.98
N ILE A 177 -0.17 -7.57 7.77
CA ILE A 177 0.34 -8.92 8.03
C ILE A 177 -0.76 -9.78 8.69
N ALA A 178 -1.48 -9.24 9.68
CA ALA A 178 -2.56 -9.96 10.34
C ALA A 178 -3.71 -10.28 9.37
N ALA A 179 -4.08 -9.33 8.52
CA ALA A 179 -5.09 -9.53 7.49
C ALA A 179 -4.69 -10.62 6.48
N GLU A 180 -3.44 -10.59 6.00
CA GLU A 180 -2.89 -11.62 5.12
C GLU A 180 -2.82 -12.99 5.81
N CYS A 181 -2.44 -13.05 7.08
CA CYS A 181 -2.48 -14.29 7.86
C CYS A 181 -3.91 -14.85 7.97
N GLY A 182 -4.92 -13.99 8.09
CA GLY A 182 -6.33 -14.39 8.02
C GLY A 182 -6.69 -15.04 6.68
N CYS A 183 -6.25 -14.45 5.56
CA CYS A 183 -6.41 -15.04 4.23
C CYS A 183 -5.68 -16.40 4.13
N ILE A 184 -4.43 -16.46 4.58
CA ILE A 184 -3.61 -17.68 4.53
C ILE A 184 -4.24 -18.81 5.36
N ALA A 185 -4.74 -18.51 6.55
CA ALA A 185 -5.43 -19.47 7.41
C ALA A 185 -6.65 -20.10 6.72
N ALA A 186 -7.38 -19.30 5.92
CA ALA A 186 -8.54 -19.74 5.15
C ALA A 186 -8.18 -20.43 3.82
N GLY A 187 -6.90 -20.51 3.44
CA GLY A 187 -6.48 -20.95 2.10
C GLY A 187 -6.80 -19.93 0.99
N PHE A 188 -7.27 -18.74 1.37
CA PHE A 188 -7.73 -17.70 0.45
C PHE A 188 -6.56 -17.06 -0.30
N GLY A 189 -6.64 -17.01 -1.63
CA GLY A 189 -5.57 -16.48 -2.48
C GLY A 189 -4.38 -17.41 -2.67
N ALA A 190 -4.50 -18.69 -2.28
CA ALA A 190 -3.50 -19.70 -2.55
C ALA A 190 -3.54 -20.14 -4.02
N TYR A 191 -2.43 -20.01 -4.72
CA TYR A 191 -2.27 -20.52 -6.08
C TYR A 191 -0.97 -21.33 -6.19
N PRO A 192 -0.89 -22.33 -7.08
CA PRO A 192 0.38 -22.95 -7.41
C PRO A 192 1.37 -21.88 -7.89
N VAL A 193 2.64 -21.96 -7.48
CA VAL A 193 3.70 -21.00 -7.88
C VAL A 193 3.79 -20.86 -9.40
N ALA A 194 3.50 -21.93 -10.14
CA ALA A 194 3.44 -21.93 -11.60
C ALA A 194 2.43 -20.92 -12.20
N ALA A 195 1.39 -20.55 -11.44
CA ALA A 195 0.37 -19.59 -11.86
C ALA A 195 0.90 -18.15 -11.91
N LYS A 196 2.07 -17.90 -11.30
CA LYS A 196 2.72 -16.59 -11.20
C LYS A 196 1.72 -15.51 -10.76
N ALA A 197 1.07 -15.76 -9.63
CA ALA A 197 0.08 -14.86 -9.09
C ALA A 197 0.69 -13.49 -8.78
N ARG A 198 -0.13 -12.45 -8.82
CA ARG A 198 0.26 -11.08 -8.47
C ARG A 198 -0.71 -10.49 -7.47
N ALA A 199 -0.19 -9.71 -6.53
CA ALA A 199 -0.97 -8.95 -5.56
C ALA A 199 -2.14 -8.20 -6.22
N GLY A 200 -3.36 -8.49 -5.76
CA GLY A 200 -4.63 -7.95 -6.26
C GLY A 200 -5.08 -8.49 -7.61
N GLY A 201 -4.14 -8.92 -8.45
CA GLY A 201 -4.42 -9.41 -9.81
C GLY A 201 -4.69 -10.91 -9.91
N GLY A 202 -4.41 -11.72 -8.90
CA GLY A 202 -4.58 -13.18 -8.98
C GLY A 202 -3.60 -13.83 -9.98
N PRO A 203 -3.92 -15.02 -10.53
CA PRO A 203 -3.03 -15.79 -11.39
C PRO A 203 -2.81 -15.10 -12.73
N THR A 204 -1.58 -15.16 -13.26
CA THR A 204 -1.24 -14.59 -14.58
C THR A 204 -0.98 -15.65 -15.64
N LEU A 205 -0.79 -16.91 -15.22
CA LEU A 205 -0.73 -18.08 -16.08
C LEU A 205 -1.78 -19.09 -15.62
N GLN A 206 -2.35 -19.81 -16.59
CA GLN A 206 -3.28 -20.89 -16.32
C GLN A 206 -2.49 -22.11 -15.81
N CYS A 207 -3.00 -22.73 -14.76
CA CYS A 207 -2.45 -23.97 -14.21
C CYS A 207 -3.47 -25.09 -14.34
N PRO A 208 -3.04 -26.31 -14.70
CA PRO A 208 -3.92 -27.46 -14.72
C PRO A 208 -4.40 -27.78 -13.31
N THR A 209 -5.68 -28.10 -13.19
CA THR A 209 -6.28 -28.58 -11.95
C THR A 209 -5.61 -29.91 -11.55
N PRO A 210 -5.13 -30.06 -10.29
CA PRO A 210 -4.57 -31.32 -9.84
C PRO A 210 -5.63 -32.44 -9.95
N SER A 211 -5.20 -33.64 -10.34
CA SER A 211 -6.11 -34.77 -10.56
C SER A 211 -6.35 -35.62 -9.31
N SER A 212 -5.57 -35.43 -8.24
CA SER A 212 -5.70 -36.16 -6.98
C SER A 212 -5.20 -35.33 -5.79
N PRO A 213 -5.60 -35.67 -4.55
CA PRO A 213 -5.08 -35.02 -3.35
C PRO A 213 -3.56 -35.14 -3.19
N GLU A 214 -2.94 -36.25 -3.58
CA GLU A 214 -1.47 -36.40 -3.48
C GLU A 214 -0.76 -35.47 -4.45
N LYS A 215 -1.29 -35.33 -5.68
CA LYS A 215 -0.75 -34.37 -6.65
C LYS A 215 -0.93 -32.95 -6.16
N ALA A 216 -2.08 -32.60 -5.60
CA ALA A 216 -2.30 -31.28 -5.01
C ALA A 216 -1.30 -31.00 -3.88
N ALA A 217 -1.11 -31.94 -2.96
CA ALA A 217 -0.15 -31.80 -1.85
C ALA A 217 1.32 -31.71 -2.31
N SER A 218 1.65 -32.24 -3.50
CA SER A 218 2.99 -32.14 -4.08
C SER A 218 3.29 -30.78 -4.73
N LEU A 219 2.26 -29.97 -5.01
CA LEU A 219 2.44 -28.65 -5.60
C LEU A 219 2.94 -27.66 -4.55
N GLU A 220 3.83 -26.77 -4.98
CA GLU A 220 4.20 -25.60 -4.19
C GLU A 220 3.18 -24.49 -4.42
N TYR A 221 2.61 -23.97 -3.33
CA TYR A 221 1.66 -22.87 -3.34
C TYR A 221 2.31 -21.60 -2.78
N ASP A 222 1.94 -20.46 -3.35
CA ASP A 222 2.17 -19.14 -2.77
C ASP A 222 0.84 -18.40 -2.53
N TYR A 223 0.94 -17.30 -1.78
CA TYR A 223 -0.18 -16.42 -1.45
C TYR A 223 0.05 -15.02 -2.01
N GLU A 224 0.80 -14.91 -3.12
CA GLU A 224 1.16 -13.60 -3.69
C GLU A 224 -0.06 -12.82 -4.18
N ALA A 225 -1.17 -13.49 -4.50
CA ALA A 225 -2.43 -12.85 -4.89
C ALA A 225 -2.99 -11.90 -3.82
N ILE A 226 -2.77 -12.22 -2.54
CA ILE A 226 -3.30 -11.46 -1.39
C ILE A 226 -2.23 -10.66 -0.66
N ARG A 227 -0.97 -10.74 -1.11
CA ARG A 227 0.13 -9.99 -0.51
C ARG A 227 -0.14 -8.49 -0.63
N ASN A 228 -0.28 -7.82 0.50
CA ASN A 228 -0.69 -6.42 0.57
C ASN A 228 0.45 -5.48 0.99
N ILE A 229 1.51 -6.01 1.60
CA ILE A 229 2.66 -5.19 2.02
C ILE A 229 4.01 -5.88 1.81
N ASP A 230 4.95 -5.13 1.22
CA ASP A 230 6.38 -5.44 1.25
C ASP A 230 7.09 -4.41 2.14
N CYS A 231 7.33 -4.79 3.40
CA CYS A 231 7.92 -3.92 4.41
C CYS A 231 9.33 -3.46 4.03
N TYR A 232 10.15 -4.38 3.49
CA TYR A 232 11.53 -4.08 3.09
C TYR A 232 11.55 -3.15 1.88
N GLY A 233 10.76 -3.49 0.84
CA GLY A 233 10.63 -2.66 -0.35
C GLY A 233 10.12 -1.26 -0.02
N THR A 234 9.14 -1.14 0.87
CA THR A 234 8.59 0.16 1.32
C THR A 234 9.69 1.03 1.96
N ASP A 235 10.48 0.45 2.86
CA ASP A 235 11.46 1.19 3.65
C ASP A 235 12.68 1.56 2.82
N PHE A 236 13.22 0.63 2.03
CA PHE A 236 14.55 0.75 1.43
C PHE A 236 14.56 1.03 -0.08
N CYS A 237 13.41 0.99 -0.77
CA CYS A 237 13.39 1.40 -2.17
C CYS A 237 13.77 2.89 -2.33
N VAL A 238 14.47 3.20 -3.41
CA VAL A 238 14.99 4.56 -3.65
C VAL A 238 13.89 5.51 -4.13
N ARG A 239 12.99 5.02 -5.00
CA ARG A 239 12.02 5.85 -5.72
C ARG A 239 10.67 5.89 -5.01
N VAL A 240 10.06 7.08 -5.00
CA VAL A 240 8.67 7.33 -4.59
C VAL A 240 7.71 6.40 -5.33
N ARG A 241 7.89 6.27 -6.65
CA ARG A 241 7.04 5.39 -7.46
C ARG A 241 7.11 3.93 -7.04
N ASP A 242 8.29 3.45 -6.65
CA ASP A 242 8.47 2.05 -6.25
C ASP A 242 7.91 1.84 -4.84
N GLY A 243 8.14 2.78 -3.91
CA GLY A 243 7.57 2.72 -2.56
C GLY A 243 6.05 2.65 -2.57
N MET A 244 5.41 3.41 -3.46
CA MET A 244 3.96 3.31 -3.68
C MET A 244 3.52 1.91 -4.11
N ARG A 245 4.33 1.15 -4.87
CA ARG A 245 3.96 -0.20 -5.32
C ARG A 245 4.11 -1.26 -4.25
N TYR A 246 4.91 -1.00 -3.22
CA TYR A 246 5.15 -1.91 -2.10
C TYR A 246 4.17 -1.69 -0.94
N TRP A 247 3.54 -0.51 -0.88
CA TRP A 247 2.57 -0.12 0.13
C TRP A 247 1.13 -0.34 -0.36
N ASN A 248 0.33 -1.10 0.39
CA ASN A 248 -1.06 -1.43 0.04
C ASN A 248 -1.19 -2.01 -1.38
N MET A 249 -0.38 -3.03 -1.67
CA MET A 249 -0.08 -3.54 -3.01
C MET A 249 -1.34 -3.92 -3.81
N THR A 250 -2.32 -4.54 -3.15
CA THR A 250 -3.56 -4.97 -3.81
C THR A 250 -4.44 -3.78 -4.22
N VAL A 251 -4.53 -2.75 -3.38
CA VAL A 251 -5.23 -1.49 -3.70
C VAL A 251 -4.47 -0.70 -4.77
N GLN A 252 -3.15 -0.73 -4.77
CA GLN A 252 -2.35 -0.12 -5.85
C GLN A 252 -2.60 -0.79 -7.19
N TRP A 253 -2.76 -2.11 -7.19
CA TRP A 253 -3.19 -2.84 -8.37
C TRP A 253 -4.59 -2.40 -8.81
N TRP A 254 -5.55 -2.32 -7.89
CA TRP A 254 -6.92 -1.85 -8.15
C TRP A 254 -6.95 -0.43 -8.73
N LEU A 255 -6.25 0.52 -8.10
CA LEU A 255 -6.08 1.88 -8.59
C LEU A 255 -5.48 1.90 -9.99
N ALA A 256 -4.46 1.09 -10.24
CA ALA A 256 -3.82 1.02 -11.55
C ALA A 256 -4.75 0.46 -12.64
N GLN A 257 -5.57 -0.57 -12.32
CA GLN A 257 -6.45 -1.21 -13.28
C GLN A 257 -7.71 -0.41 -13.56
N TYR A 258 -8.43 0.00 -12.52
CA TYR A 258 -9.78 0.51 -12.65
C TYR A 258 -9.86 2.03 -12.65
N ILE A 259 -8.86 2.73 -12.09
CA ILE A 259 -8.87 4.20 -11.96
C ILE A 259 -7.86 4.86 -12.89
N TYR A 260 -6.59 4.45 -12.86
CA TYR A 260 -5.54 5.09 -13.64
C TYR A 260 -5.72 4.87 -15.15
N LYS A 261 -6.16 3.67 -15.56
CA LYS A 261 -6.41 3.33 -16.98
C LYS A 261 -7.65 4.03 -17.54
N SER A 262 -8.67 4.22 -16.72
CA SER A 262 -9.94 4.88 -17.09
C SER A 262 -9.88 6.40 -16.99
N ALA A 263 -8.82 6.96 -16.42
CA ALA A 263 -8.65 8.40 -16.28
C ALA A 263 -8.81 9.15 -17.62
N PRO A 264 -9.56 10.26 -17.68
CA PRO A 264 -9.91 10.95 -18.93
C PRO A 264 -8.75 11.76 -19.55
N PHE A 265 -7.57 11.70 -18.93
CA PHE A 265 -6.42 12.52 -19.30
C PHE A 265 -5.35 11.72 -20.04
N ARG A 266 -4.70 12.33 -21.04
CA ARG A 266 -3.53 11.73 -21.71
C ARG A 266 -2.21 11.95 -20.95
N SER A 267 -2.11 13.07 -20.22
CA SER A 267 -0.89 13.42 -19.47
C SER A 267 -0.68 12.47 -18.29
N TYR A 268 0.54 11.94 -18.15
CA TYR A 268 0.92 11.08 -17.02
C TYR A 268 0.64 11.74 -15.67
N VAL A 269 1.00 13.02 -15.51
CA VAL A 269 0.85 13.76 -14.25
C VAL A 269 -0.64 13.94 -13.91
N LEU A 270 -1.47 14.29 -14.89
CA LEU A 270 -2.91 14.45 -14.67
C LEU A 270 -3.61 13.13 -14.34
N ARG A 271 -3.19 12.02 -14.96
CA ARG A 271 -3.69 10.68 -14.60
C ARG A 271 -3.29 10.28 -13.18
N SER A 272 -2.05 10.58 -12.79
CA SER A 272 -1.57 10.37 -11.42
C SER A 272 -2.35 11.23 -10.41
N ALA A 273 -2.58 12.51 -10.72
CA ALA A 273 -3.37 13.41 -9.88
C ALA A 273 -4.82 12.93 -9.74
N TRP A 274 -5.46 12.53 -10.85
CA TRP A 274 -6.81 11.93 -10.83
C TRP A 274 -6.87 10.69 -9.93
N THR A 275 -5.89 9.79 -10.08
CA THR A 275 -5.82 8.56 -9.29
C THR A 275 -5.63 8.85 -7.80
N MET A 276 -4.75 9.79 -7.46
CA MET A 276 -4.50 10.17 -6.06
C MET A 276 -5.68 10.94 -5.45
N LEU A 277 -6.47 11.67 -6.26
CA LEU A 277 -7.66 12.38 -5.79
C LEU A 277 -8.74 11.37 -5.38
N LEU A 278 -8.98 10.37 -6.22
CA LEU A 278 -9.90 9.28 -5.91
C LEU A 278 -9.38 8.40 -4.77
N SER A 279 -8.06 8.21 -4.67
CA SER A 279 -7.45 7.55 -3.50
C SER A 279 -7.71 8.34 -2.21
N ALA A 280 -7.60 9.67 -2.24
CA ALA A 280 -7.91 10.51 -1.07
C ALA A 280 -9.39 10.38 -0.67
N TYR A 281 -10.29 10.47 -1.64
CA TYR A 281 -11.73 10.29 -1.43
C TYR A 281 -12.05 8.91 -0.83
N TRP A 282 -11.40 7.86 -1.32
CA TRP A 282 -11.55 6.50 -0.78
C TRP A 282 -11.13 6.40 0.69
N HIS A 283 -10.12 7.15 1.12
CA HIS A 283 -9.73 7.22 2.54
C HIS A 283 -10.70 8.03 3.40
N GLY A 284 -11.44 8.97 2.82
CA GLY A 284 -12.50 9.74 3.47
C GLY A 284 -12.50 11.22 3.08
N LEU A 285 -13.41 11.99 3.69
CA LEU A 285 -13.62 13.41 3.37
C LEU A 285 -12.73 14.37 4.18
N HIS A 286 -11.85 13.85 5.03
CA HIS A 286 -10.95 14.68 5.83
C HIS A 286 -9.95 15.42 4.93
N PRO A 287 -9.85 16.76 5.02
CA PRO A 287 -8.96 17.55 4.16
C PRO A 287 -7.49 17.14 4.20
N GLY A 288 -7.01 16.62 5.33
CA GLY A 288 -5.64 16.12 5.48
C GLY A 288 -5.29 15.01 4.49
N TYR A 289 -6.25 14.15 4.12
CA TYR A 289 -6.05 13.14 3.08
C TYR A 289 -5.78 13.80 1.73
N TYR A 290 -6.61 14.76 1.32
CA TYR A 290 -6.46 15.46 0.04
C TYR A 290 -5.11 16.18 -0.04
N LEU A 291 -4.72 16.89 1.02
CA LEU A 291 -3.40 17.57 1.08
C LEU A 291 -2.25 16.58 0.89
N SER A 292 -2.32 15.43 1.55
CA SER A 292 -1.27 14.40 1.50
C SER A 292 -1.18 13.73 0.13
N PHE A 293 -2.30 13.22 -0.37
CA PHE A 293 -2.36 12.52 -1.66
C PHE A 293 -2.06 13.45 -2.84
N MET A 294 -2.47 14.72 -2.79
CA MET A 294 -2.16 15.69 -3.86
C MET A 294 -0.70 16.14 -3.88
N THR A 295 0.06 15.87 -2.82
CA THR A 295 1.52 16.07 -2.82
C THR A 295 2.24 14.97 -3.62
N ILE A 296 1.67 13.76 -3.71
CA ILE A 296 2.29 12.62 -4.40
C ILE A 296 2.56 12.89 -5.90
N PRO A 297 1.60 13.37 -6.73
CA PRO A 297 1.83 13.65 -8.14
C PRO A 297 2.95 14.66 -8.38
N LEU A 298 3.10 15.66 -7.49
CA LEU A 298 4.17 16.64 -7.55
C LEU A 298 5.53 15.96 -7.30
N CYS A 299 5.64 15.13 -6.26
CA CYS A 299 6.86 14.36 -5.98
C CYS A 299 7.21 13.39 -7.13
N LEU A 300 6.22 12.70 -7.71
CA LEU A 300 6.42 11.81 -8.85
C LEU A 300 6.91 12.56 -10.11
N ALA A 301 6.36 13.76 -10.36
CA ALA A 301 6.83 14.61 -11.45
C ALA A 301 8.28 15.03 -11.22
N ALA A 302 8.59 15.57 -10.03
CA ALA A 302 9.93 16.00 -9.66
C ALA A 302 10.96 14.86 -9.78
N GLU A 303 10.66 13.68 -9.21
CA GLU A 303 11.48 12.47 -9.31
C GLU A 303 11.78 12.10 -10.77
N GLY A 304 10.75 12.05 -11.60
CA GLY A 304 10.87 11.58 -12.97
C GLY A 304 11.70 12.50 -13.87
N TYR A 305 11.47 13.81 -13.79
CA TYR A 305 12.23 14.80 -14.56
C TYR A 305 13.68 14.85 -14.09
N LEU A 306 13.92 14.93 -12.78
CA LEU A 306 15.26 15.02 -12.21
C LEU A 306 16.09 13.76 -12.47
N GLU A 307 15.52 12.56 -12.31
CA GLU A 307 16.20 11.30 -12.63
C GLU A 307 16.59 11.23 -14.10
N SER A 308 15.70 11.65 -15.00
CA SER A 308 15.95 11.62 -16.43
C SER A 308 17.08 12.57 -16.84
N ALA A 309 17.20 13.72 -16.18
CA ALA A 309 18.19 14.75 -16.46
C ALA A 309 19.57 14.43 -15.86
N LEU A 310 19.64 13.98 -14.60
CA LEU A 310 20.89 13.91 -13.86
C LEU A 310 21.46 12.49 -13.74
N ARG A 311 20.65 11.51 -13.33
CA ARG A 311 21.16 10.20 -12.88
C ARG A 311 22.01 9.48 -13.92
N ARG A 312 21.64 9.59 -15.20
CA ARG A 312 22.32 8.92 -16.33
C ARG A 312 23.73 9.46 -16.60
N HIS A 313 24.02 10.68 -16.19
CA HIS A 313 25.30 11.35 -16.40
C HIS A 313 26.26 11.16 -15.21
N LEU A 314 25.83 10.47 -14.15
CA LEU A 314 26.64 10.26 -12.95
C LEU A 314 27.55 9.03 -13.10
N SER A 315 28.77 9.15 -12.56
CA SER A 315 29.70 8.04 -12.37
C SER A 315 29.10 6.97 -11.45
N PRO A 316 29.65 5.74 -11.38
CA PRO A 316 29.14 4.71 -10.47
C PRO A 316 29.11 5.13 -8.99
N ARG A 317 30.10 5.91 -8.53
CA ARG A 317 30.10 6.50 -7.17
C ARG A 317 28.99 7.56 -7.04
N GLY A 318 28.82 8.40 -8.06
CA GLY A 318 27.75 9.40 -8.10
C GLY A 318 26.36 8.78 -8.08
N GLN A 319 26.15 7.64 -8.76
CA GLN A 319 24.87 6.92 -8.74
C GLN A 319 24.56 6.33 -7.36
N ARG A 320 25.55 5.84 -6.62
CA ARG A 320 25.34 5.39 -5.22
C ARG A 320 24.99 6.55 -4.28
N ALA A 321 25.70 7.67 -4.41
CA ALA A 321 25.37 8.87 -3.63
C ALA A 321 23.97 9.38 -3.97
N TRP A 322 23.61 9.40 -5.26
CA TRP A 322 22.28 9.71 -5.74
C TRP A 322 21.22 8.79 -5.11
N ASP A 323 21.44 7.48 -5.13
CA ASP A 323 20.47 6.51 -4.60
C ASP A 323 20.22 6.72 -3.10
N TRP A 324 21.27 7.02 -2.33
CA TRP A 324 21.13 7.34 -0.91
C TRP A 324 20.39 8.66 -0.67
N VAL A 325 20.78 9.73 -1.37
CA VAL A 325 20.13 11.05 -1.25
C VAL A 325 18.66 10.96 -1.66
N HIS A 326 18.37 10.27 -2.75
CA HIS A 326 17.02 10.12 -3.27
C HIS A 326 16.16 9.28 -2.32
N TRP A 327 16.69 8.17 -1.79
CA TRP A 327 16.04 7.40 -0.73
C TRP A 327 15.71 8.26 0.49
N PHE A 328 16.68 9.06 0.96
CA PHE A 328 16.51 9.95 2.09
C PHE A 328 15.39 10.96 1.83
N LEU A 329 15.43 11.65 0.69
CA LEU A 329 14.41 12.63 0.29
C LEU A 329 13.03 12.00 0.13
N LYS A 330 12.93 10.79 -0.45
CA LYS A 330 11.70 10.01 -0.52
C LYS A 330 11.13 9.76 0.88
N MET A 331 11.95 9.28 1.82
CA MET A 331 11.50 9.03 3.19
C MET A 331 11.02 10.31 3.86
N ARG A 332 11.73 11.43 3.70
CA ARG A 332 11.30 12.73 4.23
C ARG A 332 9.99 13.23 3.60
N ALA A 333 9.78 13.00 2.30
CA ALA A 333 8.53 13.33 1.63
C ALA A 333 7.37 12.48 2.18
N TYR A 334 7.60 11.18 2.44
CA TYR A 334 6.62 10.32 3.09
C TYR A 334 6.31 10.74 4.52
N ASP A 335 7.33 11.10 5.31
CA ASP A 335 7.14 11.64 6.66
C ASP A 335 6.22 12.88 6.63
N TYR A 336 6.53 13.81 5.71
CA TYR A 336 5.78 15.05 5.52
C TYR A 336 4.32 14.82 5.10
N MET A 337 4.09 13.93 4.13
CA MET A 337 2.74 13.56 3.68
C MET A 337 1.98 12.77 4.76
N CYS A 338 2.67 11.95 5.56
CA CYS A 338 2.05 11.25 6.67
C CYS A 338 1.43 12.23 7.66
N MET A 339 2.08 13.36 7.94
CA MET A 339 1.54 14.36 8.87
C MET A 339 0.17 14.86 8.44
N GLY A 340 -0.04 15.14 7.15
CA GLY A 340 -1.38 15.49 6.67
C GLY A 340 -2.38 14.33 6.80
N PHE A 341 -1.93 13.10 6.54
CA PHE A 341 -2.78 11.92 6.62
C PHE A 341 -3.25 11.64 8.05
N VAL A 342 -2.37 11.77 9.05
CA VAL A 342 -2.68 11.45 10.45
C VAL A 342 -3.34 12.60 11.21
N LEU A 343 -3.11 13.85 10.79
CA LEU A 343 -3.74 15.01 11.45
C LEU A 343 -5.21 15.21 11.07
N LEU A 344 -5.61 14.72 9.88
CA LEU A 344 -6.97 14.76 9.31
C LEU A 344 -7.49 16.18 8.99
N SER A 345 -7.29 17.14 9.89
CA SER A 345 -7.72 18.53 9.78
C SER A 345 -6.85 19.33 8.82
N MET A 346 -7.47 20.21 8.04
CA MET A 346 -6.76 21.18 7.20
C MET A 346 -5.93 22.14 8.07
N GLY A 347 -6.51 22.64 9.17
CA GLY A 347 -5.88 23.63 10.03
C GLY A 347 -4.60 23.10 10.66
N ASP A 348 -4.66 21.93 11.29
CA ASP A 348 -3.50 21.32 11.95
C ASP A 348 -2.42 20.93 10.94
N THR A 349 -2.83 20.39 9.78
CA THR A 349 -1.89 20.03 8.71
C THR A 349 -1.14 21.26 8.19
N LEU A 350 -1.87 22.33 7.84
CA LEU A 350 -1.26 23.55 7.32
C LEU A 350 -0.43 24.25 8.39
N ARG A 351 -0.85 24.24 9.66
CA ARG A 351 -0.08 24.78 10.79
C ARG A 351 1.24 24.03 10.96
N TYR A 352 1.22 22.70 10.96
CA TYR A 352 2.42 21.88 11.06
C TYR A 352 3.35 22.14 9.86
N TRP A 353 2.82 22.10 8.63
CA TRP A 353 3.59 22.35 7.42
C TRP A 353 4.17 23.77 7.33
N ALA A 354 3.44 24.79 7.77
CA ALA A 354 3.94 26.16 7.87
C ALA A 354 5.11 26.27 8.86
N SER A 355 5.05 25.56 9.99
CA SER A 355 6.12 25.56 10.99
C SER A 355 7.45 25.00 10.47
N ILE A 356 7.40 24.16 9.43
CA ILE A 356 8.56 23.62 8.71
C ILE A 356 8.68 24.20 7.29
N TYR A 357 8.06 25.37 7.06
CA TYR A 357 8.20 26.17 5.84
C TYR A 357 7.82 25.46 4.53
N TYR A 358 6.89 24.51 4.56
CA TYR A 358 6.45 23.76 3.36
C TYR A 358 7.61 23.17 2.54
N TRP A 359 8.71 22.79 3.21
CA TRP A 359 9.99 22.54 2.57
C TRP A 359 9.94 21.42 1.51
N ILE A 360 9.08 20.40 1.66
CA ILE A 360 8.90 19.33 0.66
C ILE A 360 8.25 19.85 -0.62
N HIS A 361 7.24 20.74 -0.54
CA HIS A 361 6.64 21.32 -1.75
C HIS A 361 7.65 22.19 -2.50
N PHE A 362 8.38 23.06 -1.78
CA PHE A 362 9.41 23.89 -2.41
C PHE A 362 10.54 23.05 -3.00
N LEU A 363 11.00 22.01 -2.30
CA LEU A 363 12.02 21.10 -2.81
C LEU A 363 11.53 20.36 -4.06
N ALA A 364 10.31 19.85 -4.06
CA ALA A 364 9.76 19.16 -5.22
C ALA A 364 9.60 20.09 -6.42
N LEU A 365 9.15 21.34 -6.22
CA LEU A 365 9.08 22.35 -7.26
C LEU A 365 10.48 22.73 -7.80
N ALA A 366 11.47 22.89 -6.92
CA ALA A 366 12.84 23.18 -7.31
C ALA A 366 13.45 22.02 -8.13
N CYS A 367 13.28 20.78 -7.68
CA CYS A 367 13.72 19.57 -8.39
C CYS A 367 13.02 19.43 -9.75
N LEU A 368 11.73 19.73 -9.82
CA LEU A 368 10.98 19.74 -11.07
C LEU A 368 11.51 20.81 -12.03
N GLY A 369 11.71 22.04 -11.55
CA GLY A 369 12.26 23.15 -12.34
C GLY A 369 13.67 22.86 -12.86
N LEU A 370 14.55 22.33 -12.01
CA LEU A 370 15.88 21.89 -12.39
C LEU A 370 15.83 20.76 -13.43
N GLY A 371 15.00 19.75 -13.21
CA GLY A 371 14.81 18.66 -14.16
C GLY A 371 14.33 19.15 -15.53
N LEU A 372 13.44 20.14 -15.58
CA LEU A 372 12.98 20.77 -16.82
C LEU A 372 14.07 21.61 -17.48
N ALA A 373 14.79 22.43 -16.72
CA ALA A 373 15.86 23.30 -17.23
C ALA A 373 17.00 22.48 -17.85
N LEU A 374 17.26 21.28 -17.32
CA LEU A 374 18.26 20.35 -17.84
C LEU A 374 17.73 19.43 -18.97
N GLY A 375 16.55 19.71 -19.53
CA GLY A 375 15.99 18.95 -20.65
C GLY A 375 15.48 17.56 -20.25
N GLY A 376 15.11 17.36 -18.99
CA GLY A 376 14.53 16.11 -18.49
C GLY A 376 13.24 15.74 -19.25
N GLY A 377 13.09 14.45 -19.56
CA GLY A 377 11.93 13.93 -20.26
C GLY A 377 10.80 13.55 -19.29
N SER A 378 9.56 13.81 -19.70
CA SER A 378 8.37 13.36 -18.96
C SER A 378 8.41 11.83 -18.72
N PRO A 379 7.98 11.34 -17.53
CA PRO A 379 7.93 9.90 -17.21
C PRO A 379 7.20 9.04 -18.26
N SER A 380 6.22 9.63 -18.97
CA SER A 380 5.41 8.98 -20.00
C SER A 380 6.22 8.51 -21.22
N LYS A 381 7.28 9.25 -21.60
CA LYS A 381 8.08 8.95 -22.81
C LYS A 381 9.05 7.77 -22.64
N ARG A 382 9.09 7.11 -21.48
CA ARG A 382 10.06 6.03 -21.18
C ARG A 382 9.66 4.64 -21.72
N LYS A 383 8.58 4.52 -22.49
CA LYS A 383 8.25 3.30 -23.25
C LYS A 383 8.85 3.34 -24.67
N THR A 384 10.17 3.12 -24.78
CA THR A 384 10.86 2.59 -25.99
C THR A 384 12.37 2.41 -25.80
N ALA A 385 12.87 2.19 -24.57
CA ALA A 385 14.20 1.62 -24.40
C ALA A 385 14.03 0.24 -23.79
N ALA A 386 13.98 -0.77 -24.67
CA ALA A 386 14.23 -2.15 -24.25
C ALA A 386 15.54 -2.19 -23.46
N PRO A 387 15.68 -3.06 -22.44
CA PRO A 387 16.99 -3.35 -21.90
C PRO A 387 17.84 -3.87 -23.05
N GLN A 388 18.87 -3.13 -23.44
CA GLN A 388 19.90 -3.65 -24.33
C GLN A 388 20.37 -4.97 -23.73
N ALA A 389 20.34 -6.00 -24.57
CA ALA A 389 20.67 -7.36 -24.23
C ALA A 389 21.95 -7.42 -23.39
N ALA A 390 21.81 -7.78 -22.12
CA ALA A 390 22.92 -8.26 -21.33
C ALA A 390 23.35 -9.61 -21.93
N SER A 391 24.35 -9.53 -22.80
CA SER A 391 25.30 -10.57 -23.21
C SER A 391 24.78 -12.02 -23.21
N SER A 392 24.45 -12.50 -24.41
CA SER A 392 24.32 -13.92 -24.74
C SER A 392 25.60 -14.76 -24.48
N GLN A 393 26.70 -14.16 -24.01
CA GLN A 393 27.94 -14.87 -23.67
C GLN A 393 27.99 -15.44 -22.24
N ALA A 394 27.10 -15.01 -21.32
CA ALA A 394 27.08 -15.56 -19.95
C ALA A 394 26.30 -16.89 -19.83
N ARG A 395 25.50 -17.26 -20.84
CA ARG A 395 24.67 -18.47 -20.84
C ARG A 395 25.31 -19.67 -21.54
N ALA A 396 26.45 -19.48 -22.20
CA ALA A 396 27.22 -20.55 -22.85
C ALA A 396 28.28 -21.18 -21.93
N LYS A 397 28.75 -20.47 -20.89
CA LYS A 397 29.80 -20.95 -19.97
C LYS A 397 29.32 -21.79 -18.77
N LEU A 398 28.03 -22.13 -18.72
CA LEU A 398 27.45 -22.99 -17.65
C LEU A 398 26.92 -24.32 -18.21
N ARG A 399 27.38 -24.72 -19.40
CA ARG A 399 27.05 -26.00 -20.04
C ARG A 399 28.28 -26.84 -20.41
N GLU A 400 29.48 -26.42 -20.02
CA GLU A 400 30.74 -27.16 -20.29
C GLU A 400 31.65 -27.28 -19.06
N GLU A 401 31.11 -27.23 -17.84
CA GLU A 401 31.82 -27.70 -16.63
C GLU A 401 30.96 -28.68 -15.84
#